data_AF-A0A3B3Y7W4-F1
#
_entry.id   AF-A0A3B3Y7W4-F1
#
_cell.length_a   1.000
_cell.length_b   1.000
_cell.length_c   1.000
_cell.angle_alpha   90.00
_cell.angle_beta   90.00
_cell.angle_gamma   90.00
#
_symmetry.space_group_name_H-M   'P 1'
#
loop_
_entity.id
_entity.type
_entity.pdbx_description
1 polymer ?
#
loop_
_entity_poly.entity_id
_entity_poly.type
_entity_poly.pdbx_seq_one_letter_code
_entity_poly.pdbx_strand_id
1 'polypeptide(L)'
;MAEKEVYDDAVEERVINEEYKIWKRNTPFLYDLVMTHALEWPSLTVQWLPDVNRPEGKDYTVHRLVLGTHTSDEQNHLVIASVQVPNDDAQFDASHYDSEKGG
;
A
#
# COMPACT_ATOMS: atom_id res chain seq x y z
N MET A 1 36.07 -0.77 -7.92
CA MET A 1 35.29 -0.76 -6.67
C MET A 1 33.88 -0.27 -6.95
N ALA A 2 33.70 0.94 -7.50
CA ALA A 2 32.40 1.45 -7.94
C ALA A 2 31.65 0.56 -8.97
N GLU A 3 32.32 -0.02 -9.97
CA GLU A 3 31.65 -0.93 -10.93
C GLU A 3 31.13 -2.23 -10.30
N LYS A 4 31.78 -2.69 -9.22
CA LYS A 4 31.33 -3.87 -8.49
C LYS A 4 30.09 -3.54 -7.64
N GLU A 5 30.08 -2.37 -7.00
CA GLU A 5 28.92 -1.89 -6.22
C GLU A 5 27.69 -1.70 -7.11
N VAL A 6 27.85 -1.07 -8.28
CA VAL A 6 26.74 -0.92 -9.26
C VAL A 6 26.21 -2.27 -9.76
N TYR A 7 27.10 -3.26 -9.94
CA TYR A 7 26.68 -4.61 -10.32
C TYR A 7 25.90 -5.30 -9.20
N ASP A 8 26.36 -5.19 -7.96
CA ASP A 8 25.71 -5.79 -6.79
C ASP A 8 24.31 -5.15 -6.56
N ASP A 9 24.19 -3.83 -6.68
CA ASP A 9 22.90 -3.10 -6.59
C ASP A 9 21.89 -3.57 -7.66
N ALA A 10 22.35 -3.76 -8.90
CA ALA A 10 21.50 -4.20 -10.00
C ALA A 10 21.02 -5.65 -9.83
N VAL A 11 21.83 -6.51 -9.18
CA VAL A 11 21.42 -7.87 -8.84
C VAL A 11 20.39 -7.84 -7.70
N GLU A 12 20.61 -7.04 -6.67
CA GLU A 12 19.68 -6.88 -5.55
C GLU A 12 18.32 -6.36 -6.02
N GLU A 13 18.27 -5.33 -6.86
CA GLU A 13 17.02 -4.78 -7.41
C GLU A 13 16.23 -5.82 -8.21
N ARG A 14 16.92 -6.71 -8.94
CA ARG A 14 16.26 -7.82 -9.67
C ARG A 14 15.63 -8.81 -8.71
N VAL A 15 16.35 -9.20 -7.66
CA VAL A 15 15.84 -10.12 -6.63
C VAL A 15 14.61 -9.53 -5.96
N ILE A 16 14.68 -8.27 -5.51
CA ILE A 16 13.56 -7.56 -4.87
C ILE A 16 12.32 -7.57 -5.79
N ASN A 17 12.51 -7.28 -7.09
CA ASN A 17 11.42 -7.27 -8.06
C ASN A 17 10.79 -8.66 -8.30
N GLU A 18 11.60 -9.72 -8.34
CA GLU A 18 11.11 -11.09 -8.50
C GLU A 18 10.32 -11.55 -7.26
N GLU A 19 10.85 -11.31 -6.07
CA GLU A 19 10.18 -11.63 -4.81
C GLU A 19 8.87 -10.86 -4.66
N TYR A 20 8.85 -9.57 -5.00
CA TYR A 20 7.64 -8.75 -4.97
C TYR A 20 6.56 -9.30 -5.90
N LYS A 21 6.91 -9.76 -7.11
CA LYS A 21 5.95 -10.38 -8.05
C LYS A 21 5.35 -11.67 -7.49
N ILE A 22 6.19 -12.51 -6.87
CA ILE A 22 5.74 -13.75 -6.24
C ILE A 22 4.80 -13.44 -5.07
N TRP A 23 5.19 -12.51 -4.19
CA TRP A 23 4.35 -12.04 -3.09
C TRP A 23 3.00 -11.53 -3.60
N LYS A 24 3.00 -10.65 -4.62
CA LYS A 24 1.79 -10.06 -5.21
C LYS A 24 0.85 -11.13 -5.76
N ARG A 25 1.37 -12.18 -6.40
CA ARG A 25 0.56 -13.31 -6.88
C ARG A 25 -0.07 -14.10 -5.73
N ASN A 26 0.59 -14.14 -4.58
CA ASN A 26 0.15 -14.90 -3.43
C ASN A 26 -0.73 -14.09 -2.45
N THR A 27 -0.90 -12.78 -2.63
CA THR A 27 -1.67 -11.95 -1.69
C THR A 27 -3.10 -12.45 -1.42
N PRO A 28 -3.87 -12.99 -2.39
CA PRO A 28 -5.22 -13.50 -2.10
C PRO A 28 -5.26 -14.70 -1.15
N PHE A 29 -4.12 -15.39 -0.98
CA PHE A 29 -3.99 -16.50 -0.04
C PHE A 29 -3.43 -16.07 1.32
N LEU A 30 -2.84 -14.87 1.40
CA LEU A 30 -2.08 -14.40 2.57
C LEU A 30 -2.81 -13.34 3.38
N TYR A 31 -3.71 -12.56 2.77
CA TYR A 31 -4.33 -11.41 3.40
C TYR A 31 -5.81 -11.30 3.01
N ASP A 32 -6.64 -10.95 3.98
CA ASP A 32 -8.05 -10.59 3.73
C ASP A 32 -8.18 -9.20 3.07
N LEU A 33 -7.23 -8.29 3.34
CA LEU A 33 -7.18 -6.95 2.77
C LEU A 33 -5.73 -6.50 2.57
N VAL A 34 -5.43 -6.01 1.37
CA VAL A 34 -4.19 -5.28 1.07
C VAL A 34 -4.56 -4.02 0.31
N MET A 35 -4.11 -2.87 0.81
CA MET A 35 -4.28 -1.57 0.14
C MET A 35 -2.90 -0.98 -0.12
N THR A 36 -2.65 -0.60 -1.37
CA THR A 36 -1.38 0.02 -1.79
C THR A 36 -1.67 1.40 -2.36
N HIS A 37 -0.95 2.41 -1.88
CA HIS A 37 -1.05 3.78 -2.38
C HIS A 37 0.35 4.39 -2.47
N ALA A 38 0.69 4.94 -3.63
CA ALA A 38 1.93 5.68 -3.81
C ALA A 38 1.73 7.13 -3.37
N LEU A 39 2.39 7.53 -2.29
CA LEU A 39 2.40 8.92 -1.84
C LEU A 39 3.24 9.77 -2.78
N GLU A 40 2.88 11.04 -2.93
CA GLU A 40 3.67 12.01 -3.70
C GLU A 40 5.08 12.19 -3.12
N TRP A 41 5.16 12.27 -1.79
CA TRP A 41 6.41 12.34 -1.05
C TRP A 41 6.46 11.24 0.01
N PRO A 42 7.65 10.67 0.29
CA PRO A 42 7.79 9.63 1.30
C PRO A 42 7.40 10.18 2.67
N SER A 43 6.75 9.35 3.49
CA SER A 43 6.48 9.67 4.89
C SER A 43 7.45 8.92 5.79
N LEU A 44 8.07 9.64 6.73
CA LEU A 44 8.92 9.05 7.77
C LEU A 44 8.12 8.67 9.04
N THR A 45 6.80 8.88 9.04
CA THR A 45 5.90 8.55 10.15
C THR A 45 4.58 7.97 9.65
N VAL A 46 3.96 7.10 10.44
CA VAL A 46 2.60 6.64 10.21
C VAL A 46 1.94 6.34 11.55
N GLN A 47 0.73 6.87 11.76
CA GLN A 47 -0.02 6.63 12.99
C GLN A 47 -1.53 6.62 12.73
N TRP A 48 -2.21 5.57 13.15
CA TRP A 48 -3.67 5.56 13.21
C TRP A 48 -4.19 6.54 14.26
N LEU A 49 -5.18 7.33 13.87
CA LEU A 49 -6.00 8.06 14.82
C LEU A 49 -7.08 7.13 15.40
N PRO A 50 -7.48 7.33 16.66
CA PRO A 50 -8.40 6.42 17.35
C PRO A 50 -9.86 6.52 16.88
N ASP A 51 -10.22 7.60 16.19
CA ASP A 51 -11.58 7.79 15.72
C ASP A 51 -11.86 6.99 14.45
N VAL A 52 -13.05 6.38 14.43
CA VAL A 52 -13.58 5.62 13.30
C VAL A 52 -14.98 6.15 13.02
N ASN A 53 -15.20 6.60 11.78
CA ASN A 53 -16.51 7.05 11.33
C ASN A 53 -17.19 5.89 10.56
N ARG A 54 -18.46 5.62 10.88
CA ARG A 54 -19.28 4.59 10.25
C ARG A 54 -20.47 5.26 9.55
N PRO A 55 -20.34 5.62 8.27
CA PRO A 55 -21.44 6.27 7.55
C PRO A 55 -22.65 5.35 7.46
N GLU A 56 -23.86 5.86 7.74
CA GLU A 56 -25.08 5.07 7.67
C GLU A 56 -25.32 4.51 6.26
N GLY A 57 -25.66 3.22 6.19
CA GLY A 57 -25.96 2.53 4.93
C GLY A 57 -24.76 2.29 4.02
N LYS A 58 -23.52 2.40 4.52
CA LYS A 58 -22.29 2.04 3.80
C LYS A 58 -21.68 0.73 4.32
N ASP A 59 -21.04 0.01 3.41
CA ASP A 59 -20.33 -1.24 3.63
C ASP A 59 -18.85 -1.05 4.03
N TYR A 60 -18.48 0.17 4.43
CA TYR A 60 -17.14 0.51 4.90
C TYR A 60 -17.18 1.41 6.14
N THR A 61 -16.05 1.44 6.83
CA THR A 61 -15.72 2.44 7.84
C THR A 61 -14.64 3.39 7.32
N VAL A 62 -14.62 4.62 7.84
CA VAL A 62 -13.58 5.60 7.54
C VAL A 62 -12.67 5.73 8.75
N HIS A 63 -11.43 5.30 8.57
CA HIS A 63 -10.34 5.50 9.52
C HIS A 63 -9.47 6.67 9.07
N ARG A 64 -8.66 7.22 9.98
CA ARG A 64 -7.70 8.28 9.66
C ARG A 64 -6.28 7.92 10.06
N LEU A 65 -5.32 8.31 9.22
CA LEU A 65 -3.89 8.17 9.44
C LEU A 65 -3.22 9.55 9.49
N VAL A 66 -2.28 9.71 10.41
CA VAL A 66 -1.32 10.81 10.41
C VAL A 66 -0.08 10.37 9.63
N LEU A 67 0.29 11.16 8.63
CA LEU A 67 1.50 11.01 7.82
C LEU A 67 2.24 12.34 7.80
N GLY A 68 3.51 12.31 7.41
CA GLY A 68 4.29 13.51 7.08
C GLY A 68 4.74 13.45 5.63
N THR A 69 5.20 14.58 5.11
CA THR A 69 6.01 14.59 3.88
C THR A 69 7.49 14.66 4.25
N HIS A 70 8.34 14.12 3.38
CA HIS A 70 9.78 14.32 3.42
C HIS A 70 10.27 14.74 2.03
N THR A 71 10.29 16.05 1.82
CA THR A 71 10.67 16.72 0.58
C THR A 71 12.13 17.20 0.62
N SER A 72 12.74 17.42 -0.53
CA SER A 72 14.09 18.00 -0.64
C SER A 72 14.07 19.53 -0.51
N ASP A 73 13.35 20.21 -1.41
CA ASP A 73 13.37 21.69 -1.53
C ASP A 73 11.98 22.33 -1.46
N GLU A 74 10.94 21.55 -1.12
CA GLU A 74 9.56 22.02 -0.97
C GLU A 74 9.14 22.11 0.51
N GLN A 75 8.09 22.86 0.81
CA GLN A 75 7.56 22.94 2.18
C GLN A 75 7.00 21.57 2.61
N ASN A 76 7.42 21.10 3.79
CA ASN A 76 6.88 19.88 4.37
C ASN A 76 5.54 20.12 5.07
N HIS A 77 4.68 19.10 5.06
CA HIS A 77 3.33 19.14 5.60
C HIS A 77 3.04 17.96 6.53
N LEU A 78 2.16 18.22 7.51
CA LEU A 78 1.45 17.17 8.23
C LEU A 78 0.21 16.79 7.41
N VAL A 79 0.03 15.50 7.14
CA VAL A 79 -1.06 14.98 6.32
C VAL A 79 -1.98 14.12 7.16
N ILE A 80 -3.29 14.38 7.09
CA ILE A 80 -4.33 13.50 7.65
C ILE A 80 -5.00 12.79 6.48
N ALA A 81 -4.67 11.52 6.28
CA ALA A 81 -5.26 10.69 5.25
C ALA A 81 -6.51 9.97 5.76
N SER A 82 -7.53 9.84 4.92
CA SER A 82 -8.73 9.05 5.21
C SER A 82 -8.65 7.71 4.48
N VAL A 83 -8.86 6.62 5.20
CA VAL A 83 -8.81 5.25 4.66
C VAL A 83 -10.19 4.63 4.80
N GLN A 84 -10.77 4.18 3.69
CA GLN A 84 -12.00 3.41 3.69
C GLN A 84 -11.66 1.93 3.86
N VAL A 85 -12.09 1.33 4.96
CA VAL A 85 -11.86 -0.08 5.27
C VAL A 85 -13.20 -0.80 5.14
N PRO A 86 -13.32 -1.84 4.30
CA PRO A 86 -14.53 -2.64 4.19
C PRO A 86 -14.97 -3.18 5.56
N ASN A 87 -16.27 -3.23 5.80
CA ASN A 87 -16.86 -3.89 6.96
C ASN A 87 -16.81 -5.41 6.77
N ASP A 88 -16.94 -6.17 7.86
CA ASP A 88 -16.97 -7.65 7.81
C ASP A 88 -18.13 -8.21 6.94
N ASP A 89 -19.17 -7.41 6.72
CA ASP A 89 -20.33 -7.73 5.86
C ASP A 89 -20.09 -7.46 4.36
N ALA A 90 -18.96 -6.84 3.99
CA ALA A 90 -18.63 -6.56 2.61
C ALA A 90 -18.33 -7.88 1.87
N GLN A 91 -19.16 -8.22 0.90
CA GLN A 91 -18.94 -9.43 0.09
C GLN A 91 -17.72 -9.24 -0.81
N PHE A 92 -16.71 -10.10 -0.62
CA PHE A 92 -15.54 -10.14 -1.48
C PHE A 92 -15.88 -10.81 -2.83
N ASP A 93 -15.96 -10.03 -3.90
CA ASP A 93 -16.12 -10.57 -5.25
C ASP A 93 -14.76 -10.96 -5.85
N ALA A 94 -14.38 -12.21 -5.63
CA ALA A 94 -13.14 -12.78 -6.15
C ALA A 94 -13.09 -12.90 -7.68
N SER A 95 -14.22 -12.71 -8.39
CA SER A 95 -14.29 -12.90 -9.85
C SER A 95 -13.54 -11.82 -10.65
N HIS A 96 -13.27 -10.67 -10.03
CA HIS A 96 -12.58 -9.55 -10.68
C HIS A 96 -11.07 -9.77 -10.90
N TYR A 97 -10.45 -10.74 -10.23
CA TYR A 97 -9.00 -11.02 -10.33
C TYR A 97 -8.66 -12.19 -11.26
N ASP A 98 -9.66 -12.94 -11.76
CA ASP A 98 -9.41 -14.06 -12.68
C ASP A 98 -9.24 -13.60 -14.14
N SER A 99 -9.52 -12.33 -14.44
CA SER A 99 -9.46 -11.76 -15.79
C SER A 99 -8.05 -11.31 -16.24
N GLU A 100 -7.05 -11.31 -15.35
CA GLU A 100 -5.64 -11.12 -15.71
C GLU A 100 -4.83 -12.42 -15.78
N LYS A 101 -5.47 -13.60 -15.81
CA LYS A 101 -4.81 -14.84 -16.28
C LYS A 101 -4.71 -14.85 -17.80
N GLY A 102 -3.92 -13.92 -18.34
CA GLY A 102 -3.50 -13.92 -19.73
C GLY A 102 -2.22 -14.73 -19.93
N GLY A 103 -2.32 -15.78 -20.75
CA GLY A 103 -1.28 -16.25 -21.70
C GLY A 103 0.06 -16.72 -21.16
#